data_AF-A0ABC8KQA2-F1
#
_entry.id   AF-A0ABC8KQA2-F1
#
_cell.length_a   1.000
_cell.length_b   1.000
_cell.length_c   1.000
_cell.angle_alpha   90.00
_cell.angle_beta   90.00
_cell.angle_gamma   90.00
#
_symmetry.space_group_name_H-M   'P 1'
#
loop_
_entity.id
_entity.type
_entity.pdbx_description
1 polymer ?
#
loop_
_entity_poly.entity_id
_entity_poly.type
_entity_poly.pdbx_seq_one_letter_code
_entity_poly.pdbx_strand_id
1 'polypeptide(L)'
;MKTCFLVTFLLAAVVCTHGLEAVTDSNGNPVKLREKYFIQPVKTDDSNNGGGLVPAPANIFPFCPLGITQTLLPNQPGLPVIFDFYAFYVGRDSLDVSTDTNIKFESNIWPVCNEFSKLWAVDDSSSAAKEPAIIIGGVDTARNSAFKVEKAIRGTNIYKLTTSYGTVGTIPGGWGGAPQLIVTNDVAKTLFVRFVKVNDDATKATTRVEKLGLRMFPFY
;
A
#
# COMPACT_ATOMS: atom_id res chain seq x y z
N MET A 1 56.93 1.51 -46.60
CA MET A 1 56.39 0.44 -45.75
C MET A 1 55.77 1.08 -44.51
N LYS A 2 54.45 0.86 -44.35
CA LYS A 2 53.59 0.93 -43.16
C LYS A 2 53.78 2.06 -42.13
N THR A 3 52.85 2.99 -42.21
CA THR A 3 52.28 3.81 -41.13
C THR A 3 51.84 2.95 -39.94
N CYS A 4 52.21 3.35 -38.71
CA CYS A 4 51.61 2.85 -37.48
C CYS A 4 51.01 4.04 -36.71
N PHE A 5 49.70 4.23 -36.88
CA PHE A 5 48.91 5.13 -36.05
C PHE A 5 48.51 4.36 -34.78
N LEU A 6 49.01 4.81 -33.63
CA LEU A 6 48.57 4.32 -32.31
C LEU A 6 47.22 4.99 -31.97
N VAL A 7 46.14 4.23 -32.05
CA VAL A 7 44.81 4.65 -31.59
C VAL A 7 44.61 4.10 -30.18
N THR A 8 44.74 4.97 -29.18
CA THR A 8 44.45 4.65 -27.78
C THR A 8 42.93 4.66 -27.59
N PHE A 9 42.32 3.48 -27.39
CA PHE A 9 40.89 3.34 -27.11
C PHE A 9 40.64 3.55 -25.60
N LEU A 10 40.21 4.76 -25.22
CA LEU A 10 39.70 5.04 -23.87
C LEU A 10 38.29 4.46 -23.74
N LEU A 11 38.19 3.28 -23.12
CA LEU A 11 36.93 2.71 -22.64
C LEU A 11 36.48 3.49 -21.40
N ALA A 12 35.67 4.52 -21.59
CA ALA A 12 34.91 5.12 -20.49
C ALA A 12 33.84 4.10 -20.05
N ALA A 13 34.11 3.38 -18.96
CA ALA A 13 33.08 2.65 -18.26
C ALA A 13 32.12 3.66 -17.64
N VAL A 14 31.00 3.92 -18.32
CA VAL A 14 29.83 4.54 -17.68
C VAL A 14 29.32 3.52 -16.67
N VAL A 15 29.77 3.65 -15.43
CA VAL A 15 29.15 2.97 -14.30
C VAL A 15 27.82 3.68 -14.10
N CYS A 16 26.74 3.15 -14.67
CA CYS A 16 25.41 3.54 -14.24
C CYS A 16 25.29 3.14 -12.77
N THR A 17 25.52 4.09 -11.86
CA THR A 17 25.00 4.00 -10.50
C THR A 17 23.48 4.12 -10.65
N HIS A 18 22.81 3.02 -10.99
CA HIS A 18 21.37 2.93 -10.97
C HIS A 18 20.95 3.08 -9.52
N GLY A 19 20.75 4.33 -9.06
CA GLY A 19 20.00 4.60 -7.85
C GLY A 19 18.67 3.88 -7.97
N LEU A 20 18.25 3.21 -6.89
CA LEU A 20 16.94 2.59 -6.89
C LEU A 20 15.89 3.67 -7.14
N GLU A 21 14.91 3.34 -7.98
CA GLU A 21 13.90 4.29 -8.37
C GLU A 21 12.86 4.46 -7.26
N ALA A 22 12.63 5.69 -6.82
CA ALA A 22 11.65 5.98 -5.78
C ALA A 22 10.21 5.78 -6.27
N VAL A 23 9.37 5.22 -5.41
CA VAL A 23 7.91 5.25 -5.55
C VAL A 23 7.44 6.68 -5.34
N THR A 24 6.52 7.15 -6.16
CA THR A 24 5.93 8.49 -6.08
C THR A 24 4.45 8.43 -5.70
N ASP A 25 4.01 9.43 -4.95
CA ASP A 25 2.61 9.63 -4.61
C ASP A 25 1.81 10.19 -5.79
N SER A 26 0.51 10.37 -5.61
CA SER A 26 -0.40 10.88 -6.63
C SER A 26 -0.05 12.28 -7.13
N ASN A 27 0.75 13.04 -6.38
CA ASN A 27 1.22 14.38 -6.75
C ASN A 27 2.63 14.34 -7.37
N GLY A 28 3.24 13.16 -7.52
CA GLY A 28 4.57 12.98 -8.09
C GLY A 28 5.71 13.16 -7.08
N ASN A 29 5.44 13.32 -5.79
CA ASN A 29 6.49 13.41 -4.77
C ASN A 29 6.92 12.01 -4.32
N PRO A 30 8.18 11.79 -3.94
CA PRO A 30 8.61 10.51 -3.37
C PRO A 30 7.76 10.11 -2.16
N VAL A 31 7.32 8.84 -2.12
CA VAL A 31 6.67 8.24 -0.95
C VAL A 31 7.74 8.09 0.12
N LYS A 32 7.56 8.81 1.23
CA LYS A 32 8.47 8.79 2.36
C LYS A 32 8.16 7.64 3.29
N LEU A 33 9.18 7.08 3.90
CA LEU A 33 9.02 6.07 4.95
C LEU A 33 8.49 6.74 6.22
N ARG A 34 7.74 5.98 7.03
CA ARG A 34 7.14 6.40 8.32
C ARG A 34 6.18 7.58 8.24
N GLU A 35 5.76 7.90 7.03
CA GLU A 35 4.84 8.97 6.70
C GLU A 35 3.51 8.36 6.26
N LYS A 36 2.40 9.07 6.50
CA LYS A 36 1.05 8.52 6.29
C LYS A 36 0.59 8.67 4.84
N TYR A 37 0.10 7.58 4.26
CA TYR A 37 -0.50 7.54 2.93
C TYR A 37 -1.80 6.74 2.94
N PHE A 38 -2.78 7.15 2.14
CA PHE A 38 -3.88 6.27 1.75
C PHE A 38 -3.46 5.43 0.55
N ILE A 39 -3.80 4.13 0.57
CA ILE A 39 -3.73 3.29 -0.63
C ILE A 39 -5.11 3.30 -1.28
N GLN A 40 -5.17 3.85 -2.49
CA GLN A 40 -6.41 3.95 -3.25
C GLN A 40 -6.31 3.11 -4.52
N PRO A 41 -7.19 2.11 -4.69
CA PRO A 41 -7.33 1.42 -5.97
C PRO A 41 -7.60 2.40 -7.11
N VAL A 42 -6.95 2.17 -8.25
CA VAL A 42 -7.18 2.94 -9.46
C VAL A 42 -8.34 2.31 -10.22
N LYS A 43 -9.26 3.15 -10.68
CA LYS A 43 -10.36 2.72 -11.52
C LYS A 43 -9.86 2.17 -12.85
N THR A 44 -10.03 0.87 -13.06
CA THR A 44 -9.99 0.18 -14.35
C THR A 44 -11.41 -0.11 -14.83
N ASP A 45 -11.55 -0.51 -16.10
CA ASP A 45 -12.84 -0.83 -16.73
C ASP A 45 -13.62 -1.92 -15.98
N ASP A 46 -12.89 -2.84 -15.32
CA ASP A 46 -13.44 -3.97 -14.55
C ASP A 46 -13.52 -3.72 -13.04
N SER A 47 -13.13 -2.53 -12.56
CA SER A 47 -13.09 -2.21 -11.12
C SER A 47 -14.28 -1.38 -10.67
N ASN A 48 -14.63 -1.49 -9.39
CA ASN A 48 -15.70 -0.72 -8.80
C ASN A 48 -15.30 0.76 -8.57
N ASN A 49 -16.30 1.63 -8.42
CA ASN A 49 -16.08 3.04 -8.01
C ASN A 49 -15.85 3.17 -6.48
N GLY A 50 -15.21 2.19 -5.86
CA GLY A 50 -14.98 2.16 -4.42
C GLY A 50 -14.02 3.24 -3.93
N GLY A 51 -13.90 3.35 -2.61
CA GLY A 51 -12.92 4.21 -1.95
C GLY A 51 -11.57 3.51 -1.76
N GLY A 52 -10.86 3.86 -0.69
CA GLY A 52 -9.57 3.27 -0.33
C GLY A 52 -9.65 1.96 0.44
N LEU A 53 -8.48 1.44 0.81
CA LEU A 53 -8.36 0.17 1.53
C LEU A 53 -8.59 0.34 3.03
N VAL A 54 -9.34 -0.60 3.61
CA VAL A 54 -9.71 -0.62 5.03
C VAL A 54 -9.59 -2.03 5.63
N PRO A 55 -9.30 -2.13 6.95
CA PRO A 55 -9.45 -3.37 7.69
C PRO A 55 -10.91 -3.85 7.67
N ALA A 56 -11.13 -5.13 7.37
CA ALA A 56 -12.45 -5.76 7.47
C ALA A 56 -12.30 -7.25 7.79
N PRO A 57 -13.29 -7.90 8.43
CA PRO A 57 -13.25 -9.33 8.65
C PRO A 57 -13.12 -10.09 7.33
N ALA A 58 -12.11 -10.94 7.20
CA ALA A 58 -11.97 -11.87 6.07
C ALA A 58 -12.94 -13.05 6.20
N ASN A 59 -13.26 -13.43 7.44
CA ASN A 59 -14.13 -14.54 7.80
C ASN A 59 -15.20 -14.07 8.79
N ILE A 60 -16.37 -14.73 8.79
CA ILE A 60 -17.46 -14.41 9.72
C ILE A 60 -17.07 -14.79 11.15
N PHE A 61 -16.40 -15.94 11.34
CA PHE A 61 -15.92 -16.41 12.63
C PHE A 61 -14.77 -17.43 12.49
N PRO A 62 -13.65 -17.30 13.24
CA PRO A 62 -13.26 -16.10 13.98
C PRO A 62 -13.02 -14.91 13.03
N PHE A 63 -13.31 -13.70 13.50
CA PHE A 63 -13.14 -12.48 12.70
C PHE A 63 -11.70 -11.93 12.71
N CYS A 64 -10.85 -12.45 13.62
CA CYS A 64 -9.42 -12.16 13.66
C CYS A 64 -8.61 -13.35 13.10
N PRO A 65 -7.47 -13.11 12.44
CA PRO A 65 -6.96 -11.78 12.04
C PRO A 65 -7.90 -11.11 11.02
N LEU A 66 -7.90 -9.78 10.99
CA LEU A 66 -8.67 -9.03 10.00
C LEU A 66 -8.05 -9.23 8.62
N GLY A 67 -8.87 -9.19 7.58
CA GLY A 67 -8.44 -9.02 6.20
C GLY A 67 -8.39 -7.54 5.80
N ILE A 68 -8.17 -7.32 4.51
CA ILE A 68 -8.14 -5.99 3.90
C ILE A 68 -9.10 -5.95 2.73
N THR A 69 -9.95 -4.94 2.70
CA THR A 69 -10.94 -4.77 1.63
C THR A 69 -10.90 -3.36 1.06
N GLN A 70 -11.34 -3.19 -0.17
CA GLN A 70 -11.68 -1.89 -0.72
C GLN A 70 -13.09 -1.52 -0.29
N THR A 71 -13.25 -0.37 0.37
CA THR A 71 -14.58 0.14 0.73
C THR A 71 -15.42 0.42 -0.51
N LEU A 72 -16.70 0.08 -0.48
CA LEU A 72 -17.64 0.39 -1.57
C LEU A 72 -18.05 1.88 -1.60
N LEU A 73 -17.68 2.65 -0.57
CA LEU A 73 -18.04 4.07 -0.44
C LEU A 73 -17.01 4.96 -1.17
N PRO A 74 -17.38 5.65 -2.27
CA PRO A 74 -16.41 6.34 -3.14
C PRO A 74 -15.59 7.43 -2.44
N ASN A 75 -16.20 8.12 -1.47
CA ASN A 75 -15.60 9.25 -0.78
C ASN A 75 -14.81 8.85 0.48
N GLN A 76 -14.74 7.56 0.81
CA GLN A 76 -13.97 7.08 1.95
C GLN A 76 -12.52 6.83 1.49
N PRO A 77 -11.53 7.60 1.98
CA PRO A 77 -10.16 7.53 1.45
C PRO A 77 -9.41 6.25 1.83
N GLY A 78 -9.97 5.43 2.72
CA GLY A 78 -9.31 4.28 3.32
C GLY A 78 -8.72 4.61 4.70
N LEU A 79 -8.13 3.63 5.36
CA LEU A 79 -7.36 3.86 6.58
C LEU A 79 -5.90 4.12 6.21
N PRO A 80 -5.22 5.14 6.80
CA PRO A 80 -3.83 5.42 6.48
C PRO A 80 -2.92 4.23 6.75
N VAL A 81 -1.88 4.11 5.92
CA VAL A 81 -0.76 3.20 6.13
C VAL A 81 0.54 3.98 6.26
N ILE A 82 1.52 3.32 6.87
CA ILE A 82 2.92 3.72 6.85
C ILE A 82 3.75 2.59 6.21
N PHE A 83 4.80 2.98 5.50
CA PHE A 83 5.81 2.07 4.98
C PHE A 83 7.03 2.12 5.90
N ASP A 84 7.54 0.94 6.28
CA ASP A 84 8.78 0.82 7.03
C ASP A 84 9.72 -0.19 6.35
N PHE A 85 10.98 -0.16 6.75
CA PHE A 85 11.98 -1.06 6.22
C PHE A 85 11.73 -2.50 6.66
N TYR A 86 11.74 -3.42 5.70
CA TYR A 86 11.70 -4.86 6.01
C TYR A 86 12.98 -5.37 6.70
N ALA A 87 14.11 -4.73 6.41
CA ALA A 87 15.40 -4.97 7.05
C ALA A 87 16.15 -3.64 7.16
N PHE A 88 16.95 -3.44 8.21
CA PHE A 88 17.53 -2.13 8.54
C PHE A 88 18.45 -1.60 7.41
N TYR A 89 17.91 -0.71 6.55
CA TYR A 89 18.68 0.02 5.55
C TYR A 89 19.00 1.41 6.08
N VAL A 90 20.25 1.65 6.45
CA VAL A 90 20.70 2.97 6.89
C VAL A 90 20.74 3.92 5.70
N GLY A 91 20.16 5.11 5.85
CA GLY A 91 20.36 6.23 4.92
C GLY A 91 19.31 6.41 3.81
N ARG A 92 18.19 5.67 3.84
CA ARG A 92 17.05 5.91 2.94
C ARG A 92 15.89 6.57 3.70
N ASP A 93 15.22 7.52 3.06
CA ASP A 93 14.04 8.23 3.60
C ASP A 93 12.78 8.00 2.75
N SER A 94 12.94 7.34 1.61
CA SER A 94 11.93 7.11 0.59
C SER A 94 11.78 5.61 0.30
N LEU A 95 10.57 5.26 -0.10
CA LEU A 95 10.22 3.92 -0.54
C LEU A 95 10.68 3.73 -1.98
N ASP A 96 11.47 2.69 -2.21
CA ASP A 96 11.99 2.36 -3.53
C ASP A 96 11.20 1.21 -4.18
N VAL A 97 11.10 1.28 -5.51
CA VAL A 97 10.51 0.22 -6.34
C VAL A 97 11.30 -1.09 -6.16
N SER A 98 10.58 -2.21 -6.17
CA SER A 98 11.12 -3.58 -6.04
C SER A 98 11.93 -3.89 -4.77
N THR A 99 11.84 -3.03 -3.74
CA THR A 99 12.49 -3.24 -2.43
C THR A 99 11.51 -3.81 -1.42
N ASP A 100 11.95 -4.79 -0.62
CA ASP A 100 11.12 -5.37 0.44
C ASP A 100 10.82 -4.31 1.51
N THR A 101 9.53 -4.11 1.78
CA THR A 101 8.99 -3.18 2.77
C THR A 101 7.89 -3.84 3.57
N ASN A 102 7.70 -3.36 4.79
CA ASN A 102 6.49 -3.65 5.54
C ASN A 102 5.46 -2.54 5.33
N ILE A 103 4.19 -2.95 5.25
CA ILE A 103 3.04 -2.06 5.19
C ILE A 103 2.27 -2.21 6.50
N LYS A 104 1.99 -1.12 7.18
CA LYS A 104 1.27 -1.12 8.46
C LYS A 104 0.12 -0.13 8.42
N PHE A 105 -1.06 -0.51 8.91
CA PHE A 105 -2.12 0.44 9.19
C PHE A 105 -1.77 1.34 10.39
N GLU A 106 -2.03 2.64 10.22
CA GLU A 106 -1.74 3.66 11.22
C GLU A 106 -3.06 4.28 11.71
N SER A 107 -3.41 3.97 12.96
CA SER A 107 -4.64 4.44 13.61
C SER A 107 -4.48 4.46 15.12
N ASN A 108 -4.94 5.53 15.77
CA ASN A 108 -5.01 5.64 17.23
C ASN A 108 -6.13 4.77 17.83
N ILE A 109 -7.14 4.43 17.03
CA ILE A 109 -8.30 3.65 17.46
C ILE A 109 -8.22 2.29 16.78
N TRP A 110 -8.16 1.23 17.58
CA TRP A 110 -8.12 -0.16 17.12
C TRP A 110 -8.89 -1.04 18.13
N PRO A 111 -10.20 -1.22 17.97
CA PRO A 111 -11.03 -1.78 19.04
C PRO A 111 -11.01 -3.32 19.09
N VAL A 112 -10.53 -4.00 18.04
CA VAL A 112 -10.59 -5.46 17.88
C VAL A 112 -9.25 -6.02 17.42
N CYS A 113 -9.03 -7.32 17.60
CA CYS A 113 -7.80 -8.01 17.21
C CYS A 113 -6.54 -7.34 17.78
N ASN A 114 -6.59 -6.91 19.05
CA ASN A 114 -5.51 -6.17 19.73
C ASN A 114 -4.30 -7.06 20.07
N GLU A 115 -4.51 -8.37 20.06
CA GLU A 115 -3.47 -9.39 20.19
C GLU A 115 -2.58 -9.50 18.95
N PHE A 116 -3.02 -8.94 17.81
CA PHE A 116 -2.27 -8.91 16.55
C PHE A 116 -1.66 -7.53 16.28
N SER A 117 -0.56 -7.51 15.52
CA SER A 117 0.00 -6.25 15.03
C SER A 117 -0.92 -5.61 13.97
N LYS A 118 -0.58 -4.38 13.54
CA LYS A 118 -1.24 -3.70 12.41
C LYS A 118 -0.50 -3.90 11.08
N LEU A 119 0.49 -4.79 11.05
CA LEU A 119 1.27 -5.11 9.84
C LEU A 119 0.45 -5.99 8.90
N TRP A 120 0.57 -5.71 7.62
CA TRP A 120 0.03 -6.56 6.57
C TRP A 120 0.87 -7.82 6.48
N ALA A 121 0.23 -8.95 6.19
CA ALA A 121 0.88 -10.21 5.88
C ALA A 121 0.04 -11.05 4.92
N VAL A 122 0.68 -11.98 4.23
CA VAL A 122 0.00 -13.07 3.52
C VAL A 122 -0.41 -14.12 4.54
N ASP A 123 -1.66 -14.59 4.47
CA ASP A 123 -2.09 -15.78 5.23
C ASP A 123 -1.39 -17.02 4.66
N ASP A 124 -0.30 -17.45 5.29
CA ASP A 124 0.44 -18.66 4.97
C ASP A 124 0.17 -19.80 5.96
N SER A 125 -0.98 -19.75 6.65
CA SER A 125 -1.45 -20.84 7.49
C SER A 125 -1.74 -22.11 6.69
N SER A 126 -1.72 -23.26 7.36
CA SER A 126 -2.07 -24.55 6.73
C SER A 126 -3.51 -24.63 6.22
N SER A 127 -4.39 -23.75 6.71
CA SER A 127 -5.78 -23.60 6.28
C SER A 127 -5.99 -22.54 5.19
N ALA A 128 -4.93 -21.88 4.74
CA ALA A 128 -5.04 -20.82 3.75
C ALA A 128 -5.60 -21.34 2.41
N ALA A 129 -6.39 -20.50 1.76
CA ALA A 129 -6.90 -20.79 0.43
C ALA A 129 -5.76 -20.82 -0.61
N LYS A 130 -6.01 -21.41 -1.78
CA LYS A 130 -5.07 -21.42 -2.92
C LYS A 130 -4.63 -20.01 -3.33
N GLU A 131 -5.57 -19.06 -3.25
CA GLU A 131 -5.30 -17.62 -3.33
C GLU A 131 -5.42 -17.04 -1.91
N PRO A 132 -4.32 -17.01 -1.14
CA PRO A 132 -4.38 -16.67 0.28
C PRO A 132 -4.77 -15.20 0.47
N ALA A 133 -5.48 -14.91 1.55
CA ALA A 133 -5.87 -13.55 1.89
C ALA A 133 -4.66 -12.71 2.30
N ILE A 134 -4.75 -11.39 2.08
CA ILE A 134 -3.91 -10.44 2.81
C ILE A 134 -4.60 -10.13 4.14
N ILE A 135 -3.90 -10.43 5.23
CA ILE A 135 -4.37 -10.28 6.61
C ILE A 135 -3.60 -9.19 7.34
N ILE A 136 -4.14 -8.78 8.50
CA ILE A 136 -3.56 -7.82 9.42
C ILE A 136 -3.17 -8.57 10.69
N GLY A 137 -1.89 -8.48 11.05
CA GLY A 137 -1.30 -9.23 12.16
C GLY A 137 0.07 -9.80 11.86
N GLY A 138 0.74 -9.30 10.80
CA GLY A 138 2.08 -9.74 10.43
C GLY A 138 3.11 -9.50 11.52
N VAL A 139 4.25 -10.17 11.40
CA VAL A 139 5.42 -9.96 12.27
C VAL A 139 6.48 -9.21 11.47
N ASP A 140 7.15 -8.27 12.14
CA ASP A 140 8.27 -7.55 11.54
C ASP A 140 9.36 -8.53 11.08
N THR A 141 10.00 -8.25 9.95
CA THR A 141 11.02 -9.12 9.31
C THR A 141 10.56 -10.54 8.89
N ALA A 142 9.27 -10.90 9.09
CA ALA A 142 8.75 -12.19 8.66
C ALA A 142 8.49 -12.21 7.15
N ARG A 143 8.84 -13.30 6.48
CA ARG A 143 8.77 -13.42 5.02
C ARG A 143 7.37 -13.16 4.43
N ASN A 144 6.31 -13.56 5.14
CA ASN A 144 4.93 -13.32 4.74
C ASN A 144 4.47 -11.87 4.95
N SER A 145 5.22 -11.05 5.69
CA SER A 145 5.01 -9.60 5.85
C SER A 145 5.82 -8.75 4.87
N ALA A 146 6.59 -9.37 3.97
CA ALA A 146 7.42 -8.69 2.98
C ALA A 146 6.62 -8.36 1.71
N PHE A 147 6.44 -7.06 1.43
CA PHE A 147 5.81 -6.57 0.23
C PHE A 147 6.80 -5.77 -0.61
N LYS A 148 6.57 -5.73 -1.91
CA LYS A 148 7.25 -4.83 -2.84
C LYS A 148 6.24 -3.98 -3.57
N VAL A 149 6.63 -2.74 -3.85
CA VAL A 149 5.89 -1.86 -4.74
C VAL A 149 6.52 -1.94 -6.12
N GLU A 150 5.73 -2.31 -7.12
CA GLU A 150 6.17 -2.45 -8.51
C GLU A 150 5.41 -1.47 -9.39
N LYS A 151 6.08 -0.89 -10.38
CA LYS A 151 5.39 -0.04 -11.37
C LYS A 151 4.34 -0.83 -12.13
N ALA A 152 3.19 -0.21 -12.34
CA ALA A 152 2.23 -0.69 -13.31
C ALA A 152 2.67 -0.31 -14.74
N ILE A 153 2.34 -1.15 -15.72
CA ILE A 153 2.60 -0.86 -17.14
C ILE A 153 1.77 0.35 -17.61
N ARG A 154 0.61 0.59 -16.97
CA ARG A 154 -0.32 1.66 -17.33
C ARG A 154 -0.26 2.82 -16.33
N GLY A 155 0.11 3.99 -16.84
CA GLY A 155 -0.06 5.28 -16.18
C GLY A 155 1.05 5.70 -15.21
N THR A 156 1.11 7.01 -14.97
CA THR A 156 2.09 7.64 -14.08
C THR A 156 1.65 7.53 -12.62
N ASN A 157 2.58 7.22 -11.71
CA ASN A 157 2.31 7.06 -10.27
C ASN A 157 1.27 5.97 -9.94
N ILE A 158 1.19 4.94 -10.79
CA ILE A 158 0.34 3.77 -10.59
C ILE A 158 1.23 2.55 -10.36
N TYR A 159 0.87 1.77 -9.35
CA TYR A 159 1.66 0.66 -8.87
C TYR A 159 0.80 -0.60 -8.69
N LYS A 160 1.47 -1.73 -8.55
CA LYS A 160 0.92 -2.96 -8.00
C LYS A 160 1.78 -3.39 -6.82
N LEU A 161 1.17 -4.13 -5.89
CA LEU A 161 1.90 -4.71 -4.77
C LEU A 161 2.22 -6.17 -5.09
N THR A 162 3.42 -6.63 -4.76
CA THR A 162 3.84 -8.03 -4.90
C THR A 162 4.43 -8.55 -3.61
N THR A 163 4.45 -9.86 -3.45
CA THR A 163 5.07 -10.57 -2.33
C THR A 163 5.87 -11.76 -2.88
N SER A 164 6.57 -12.49 -2.02
CA SER A 164 7.22 -13.74 -2.43
C SER A 164 6.23 -14.87 -2.81
N TYR A 165 4.93 -14.67 -2.56
CA TYR A 165 3.85 -15.63 -2.84
C TYR A 165 3.08 -15.31 -4.13
N GLY A 166 3.21 -14.10 -4.68
CA GLY A 166 2.51 -13.67 -5.90
C GLY A 166 2.20 -12.17 -5.93
N THR A 167 1.27 -11.77 -6.80
CA THR A 167 0.81 -10.38 -6.94
C THR A 167 -0.41 -10.15 -6.05
N VAL A 168 -0.52 -8.98 -5.42
CA VAL A 168 -1.73 -8.60 -4.69
C VAL A 168 -2.84 -8.30 -5.69
N GLY A 169 -3.93 -9.04 -5.55
CA GLY A 169 -5.14 -8.89 -6.35
C GLY A 169 -6.37 -8.78 -5.48
N THR A 170 -7.53 -8.88 -6.11
CA THR A 170 -8.81 -8.89 -5.39
C THR A 170 -9.78 -9.96 -5.89
N ILE A 171 -10.67 -10.36 -5.01
CA ILE A 171 -11.87 -11.15 -5.29
C ILE A 171 -13.07 -10.50 -4.59
N PRO A 172 -14.33 -10.74 -5.02
CA PRO A 172 -15.50 -10.34 -4.26
C PRO A 172 -15.45 -10.92 -2.84
N GLY A 173 -15.43 -10.05 -1.83
CA GLY A 173 -15.38 -10.44 -0.42
C GLY A 173 -16.75 -10.63 0.21
N GLY A 174 -16.77 -11.17 1.44
CA GLY A 174 -18.00 -11.47 2.18
C GLY A 174 -18.81 -10.25 2.62
N TRP A 175 -18.21 -9.05 2.64
CA TRP A 175 -18.86 -7.82 3.07
C TRP A 175 -19.57 -7.11 1.91
N GLY A 176 -20.77 -7.59 1.55
CA GLY A 176 -21.57 -6.98 0.48
C GLY A 176 -20.90 -7.03 -0.90
N GLY A 177 -20.00 -7.99 -1.13
CA GLY A 177 -19.23 -8.11 -2.37
C GLY A 177 -18.06 -7.12 -2.49
N ALA A 178 -17.71 -6.40 -1.42
CA ALA A 178 -16.55 -5.51 -1.40
C ALA A 178 -15.27 -6.26 -1.77
N PRO A 179 -14.42 -5.75 -2.69
CA PRO A 179 -13.21 -6.44 -3.10
C PRO A 179 -12.29 -6.70 -1.90
N GLN A 180 -11.96 -7.95 -1.67
CA GLN A 180 -11.04 -8.41 -0.64
C GLN A 180 -9.67 -8.69 -1.24
N LEU A 181 -8.61 -8.23 -0.57
CA LEU A 181 -7.25 -8.45 -1.01
C LEU A 181 -6.82 -9.90 -0.81
N ILE A 182 -6.20 -10.44 -1.86
CA ILE A 182 -5.61 -11.78 -1.91
C ILE A 182 -4.25 -11.73 -2.60
N VAL A 183 -3.48 -12.79 -2.48
CA VAL A 183 -2.35 -13.08 -3.37
C VAL A 183 -2.82 -13.96 -4.51
N THR A 184 -2.44 -13.61 -5.74
CA THR A 184 -2.79 -14.35 -6.94
C THR A 184 -1.67 -14.30 -7.99
N ASN A 185 -1.66 -15.29 -8.86
CA ASN A 185 -0.86 -15.32 -10.09
C ASN A 185 -1.70 -15.00 -11.34
N ASP A 186 -3.00 -14.77 -11.17
CA ASP A 186 -3.89 -14.33 -12.22
C ASP A 186 -3.73 -12.81 -12.45
N VAL A 187 -3.15 -12.46 -13.59
CA VAL A 187 -2.90 -11.07 -13.95
C VAL A 187 -4.20 -10.25 -14.04
N ALA A 188 -5.32 -10.88 -14.40
CA ALA A 188 -6.62 -10.20 -14.51
C ALA A 188 -7.16 -9.73 -13.16
N LYS A 189 -6.75 -10.36 -12.06
CA LYS A 189 -7.15 -9.99 -10.70
C LYS A 189 -6.26 -8.94 -10.05
N THR A 190 -5.19 -8.51 -10.73
CA THR A 190 -4.19 -7.56 -10.19
C THR A 190 -4.86 -6.28 -9.71
N LEU A 191 -4.56 -5.89 -8.47
CA LEU A 191 -4.99 -4.61 -7.94
C LEU A 191 -3.97 -3.53 -8.29
N PHE A 192 -4.40 -2.54 -9.08
CA PHE A 192 -3.62 -1.34 -9.33
C PHE A 192 -3.97 -0.27 -8.32
N VAL A 193 -2.96 0.38 -7.75
CA VAL A 193 -3.12 1.36 -6.69
C VAL A 193 -2.31 2.62 -6.96
N ARG A 194 -2.72 3.70 -6.31
CA ARG A 194 -1.92 4.92 -6.14
C ARG A 194 -1.81 5.26 -4.65
N PHE A 195 -0.75 5.96 -4.30
CA PHE A 195 -0.54 6.44 -2.94
C PHE A 195 -0.95 7.90 -2.84
N VAL A 196 -1.83 8.23 -1.89
CA VAL A 196 -2.27 9.61 -1.66
C VAL A 196 -1.74 10.06 -0.31
N LYS A 197 -0.89 11.08 -0.28
CA LYS A 197 -0.33 11.63 0.95
C LYS A 197 -1.46 12.09 1.88
N VAL A 198 -1.42 11.69 3.15
CA VAL A 198 -2.33 12.23 4.16
C VAL A 198 -1.85 13.62 4.53
N ASN A 199 -2.70 14.63 4.35
CA ASN A 199 -2.43 15.98 4.80
C ASN A 199 -2.78 16.08 6.29
N ASP A 200 -1.79 16.37 7.14
CA ASP A 200 -2.01 16.51 8.59
C ASP A 200 -3.00 17.64 8.94
N ASP A 201 -3.18 18.62 8.05
CA ASP A 201 -4.06 19.76 8.24
C ASP A 201 -5.56 19.45 8.13
N ALA A 202 -5.98 18.35 7.50
CA ALA A 202 -7.39 17.96 7.45
C ALA A 202 -7.94 17.61 8.85
N THR A 203 -7.07 17.18 9.77
CA THR A 203 -7.39 16.87 11.17
C THR A 203 -7.61 18.14 12.02
N LYS A 204 -7.15 19.31 11.58
CA LYS A 204 -7.41 20.60 12.24
C LYS A 204 -8.72 21.25 11.82
N ALA A 205 -9.28 20.86 10.67
CA ALA A 205 -10.52 21.45 10.16
C ALA A 205 -11.77 20.95 10.92
N THR A 206 -11.79 19.68 11.34
CA THR A 206 -12.93 19.10 12.08
C THR A 206 -13.08 19.66 13.50
N THR A 207 -11.98 20.03 14.16
CA THR A 207 -12.04 20.62 15.52
C THR A 207 -12.47 22.09 15.55
N ARG A 208 -12.43 22.80 14.41
CA ARG A 208 -12.83 24.22 14.33
C ARG A 208 -14.31 24.42 14.02
N VAL A 209 -14.96 23.48 13.31
CA VAL A 209 -16.38 23.60 12.95
C VAL A 209 -17.29 23.32 14.16
N GLU A 210 -16.93 22.37 15.03
CA GLU A 210 -17.72 22.06 16.23
C GLU A 210 -17.72 23.17 17.29
N LYS A 211 -16.69 24.04 17.30
CA LYS A 211 -16.61 25.15 18.28
C LYS A 211 -17.42 26.39 17.89
N LEU A 212 -17.96 26.46 16.67
CA LEU A 212 -18.75 27.60 16.19
C LEU A 212 -20.27 27.31 16.13
N GLY A 213 -20.70 26.07 16.35
CA GLY A 213 -22.10 25.63 16.22
C GLY A 213 -22.97 25.72 17.48
N LEU A 214 -22.43 26.09 18.65
CA LEU A 214 -23.19 26.21 19.91
C LEU A 214 -23.67 27.65 20.18
N ARG A 215 -24.33 28.28 19.21
CA ARG A 215 -25.13 29.49 19.48
C ARG A 215 -26.60 29.10 19.54
N MET A 216 -27.10 29.08 20.78
CA MET A 216 -28.51 29.08 21.19
C MET A 216 -29.40 29.85 20.21
N PHE A 217 -30.44 29.19 19.69
CA PHE A 217 -31.60 29.89 19.12
C PHE A 217 -32.68 30.01 20.20
N PRO A 218 -33.26 31.19 20.44
CA PRO A 218 -34.39 31.33 21.34
C PRO A 218 -35.66 30.84 20.62
N PHE A 219 -36.42 29.99 21.30
CA PHE A 219 -37.80 29.70 20.90
C PHE A 219 -38.67 30.89 21.27
N TYR A 220 -39.46 31.38 20.33
CA TYR A 220 -40.60 32.26 20.58
C TYR A 220 -41.88 31.45 20.35
#